data_AF-A0A0B2QS96-F1
#
_entry.id   AF-A0A0B2QS96-F1
#
_cell.length_a   1.000
_cell.length_b   1.000
_cell.length_c   1.000
_cell.angle_alpha   90.00
_cell.angle_beta   90.00
_cell.angle_gamma   90.00
#
_symmetry.space_group_name_H-M   'P 1'
#
loop_
_entity.id
_entity.type
_entity.pdbx_description
1 polymer ?
#
loop_
_entity_poly.entity_id
_entity_poly.type
_entity_poly.pdbx_seq_one_letter_code
_entity_poly.pdbx_strand_id
1 'polypeptide(L)'
;MTALFKRDSLTANRTLANENLPAPFFNLTQLKAAFAVQGLDTTDLVALSANKCAHSFGRSAHCLFILDRLYNFSGTGRPDPTLDTTYNNCAKYAPKVKKGLLQSDQELFSTPGADTIPIVNKFSGDQIAFLKLQ
;
A
#
# COMPACT_ATOMS: atom_id res chain seq x y z
N MET A 1 -15.66 -15.24 6.46
CA MET A 1 -16.59 -15.42 7.61
C MET A 1 -16.30 -14.31 8.61
N THR A 2 -17.08 -13.24 8.61
CA THR A 2 -16.87 -12.09 9.49
C THR A 2 -17.23 -12.48 10.93
N ALA A 3 -16.25 -12.40 11.84
CA ALA A 3 -16.49 -12.66 13.26
C ALA A 3 -17.49 -11.62 13.81
N LEU A 4 -18.69 -12.08 14.14
CA LEU A 4 -19.83 -11.25 14.55
C LEU A 4 -19.95 -11.23 16.08
N PHE A 5 -18.91 -10.79 16.80
CA PHE A 5 -18.97 -10.57 18.26
C PHE A 5 -17.79 -9.74 18.81
N LYS A 6 -17.35 -8.71 18.08
CA LYS A 6 -16.32 -7.80 18.60
C LYS A 6 -16.98 -6.88 19.63
N ARG A 7 -16.43 -6.83 20.85
CA ARG A 7 -16.87 -5.90 21.90
C ARG A 7 -16.06 -4.61 21.82
N ASP A 8 -16.69 -3.50 22.16
CA ASP A 8 -16.05 -2.19 22.14
C ASP A 8 -15.03 -2.04 23.28
N SER A 9 -13.92 -1.36 22.99
CA SER A 9 -12.90 -1.02 23.99
C SER A 9 -13.34 0.15 24.87
N LEU A 10 -12.96 0.15 26.15
CA LEU A 10 -13.20 1.26 27.09
C LEU A 10 -12.06 2.30 27.13
N THR A 11 -10.98 2.07 26.38
CA THR A 11 -9.79 2.92 26.36
C THR A 11 -9.27 3.12 24.95
N ALA A 12 -8.51 4.19 24.73
CA ALA A 12 -7.80 4.49 23.49
C ALA A 12 -6.30 4.65 23.76
N ASN A 13 -5.46 4.36 22.77
CA ASN A 13 -4.01 4.49 22.90
C ASN A 13 -3.40 5.21 21.68
N ARG A 14 -3.11 6.50 21.85
CA ARG A 14 -2.53 7.35 20.79
C ARG A 14 -1.10 6.96 20.46
N THR A 15 -0.29 6.67 21.49
CA THR A 15 1.13 6.30 21.31
C THR A 15 1.24 5.03 20.48
N LEU A 16 0.46 4.00 20.85
CA LEU A 16 0.44 2.74 20.12
C LEU A 16 -0.06 2.90 18.68
N ALA A 17 -1.00 3.82 18.43
CA ALA A 17 -1.43 4.13 17.07
C ALA A 17 -0.30 4.76 16.24
N ASN A 18 0.45 5.70 16.81
CA ASN A 18 1.58 6.34 16.13
C ASN A 18 2.74 5.37 15.84
N GLU A 19 2.91 4.33 16.66
CA GLU A 19 3.95 3.32 16.51
C GLU A 19 3.55 2.20 15.53
N ASN A 20 2.27 1.79 15.51
CA ASN A 20 1.82 0.63 14.76
C ASN A 20 1.22 0.95 13.38
N LEU A 21 0.83 2.21 13.11
CA LEU A 21 0.30 2.57 11.80
C LEU A 21 1.44 2.81 10.81
N PRO A 22 1.50 2.05 9.69
CA PRO A 22 2.56 2.23 8.71
C PRO A 22 2.42 3.58 7.99
N ALA A 23 3.55 4.25 7.77
CA ALA A 23 3.57 5.53 7.07
C ALA A 23 3.60 5.34 5.54
N PRO A 24 3.06 6.28 4.75
CA PRO A 24 2.99 6.16 3.29
C PRO A 24 4.35 6.18 2.56
N PHE A 25 5.42 6.55 3.28
CA PHE A 25 6.81 6.63 2.81
C PHE A 25 7.67 5.45 3.30
N PHE A 26 7.07 4.44 3.92
CA PHE A 26 7.81 3.23 4.32
C PHE A 26 8.27 2.42 3.11
N ASN A 27 9.50 1.90 3.20
CA ASN A 27 10.00 0.91 2.24
C ASN A 27 9.39 -0.48 2.49
N LEU A 28 9.60 -1.42 1.56
CA LEU A 28 9.01 -2.76 1.63
C LEU A 28 9.37 -3.51 2.93
N THR A 29 10.61 -3.37 3.43
CA THR A 29 11.05 -4.01 4.68
C THR A 29 10.28 -3.48 5.89
N GLN A 30 10.08 -2.17 5.96
CA GLN A 30 9.32 -1.52 7.03
C GLN A 30 7.84 -1.90 6.97
N LEU A 31 7.25 -1.98 5.78
CA LEU A 31 5.86 -2.43 5.60
C LEU A 31 5.66 -3.87 6.09
N LYS A 32 6.56 -4.79 5.70
CA LYS A 32 6.51 -6.18 6.18
C LYS A 32 6.63 -6.29 7.69
N ALA A 33 7.54 -5.52 8.29
CA ALA A 33 7.70 -5.49 9.75
C ALA A 33 6.43 -5.00 10.45
N ALA A 34 5.81 -3.93 9.96
CA ALA A 34 4.59 -3.39 10.55
C ALA A 34 3.41 -4.38 10.50
N PHE A 35 3.26 -5.11 9.39
CA PHE A 35 2.20 -6.13 9.25
C PHE A 35 2.48 -7.37 10.11
N ALA A 36 3.74 -7.80 10.20
CA ALA A 36 4.13 -8.93 11.03
C ALA A 36 3.82 -8.70 12.53
N VAL A 37 3.94 -7.45 13.03
CA VAL A 37 3.55 -7.09 14.40
C VAL A 37 2.05 -7.31 14.66
N GLN A 38 1.21 -7.23 13.62
CA GLN A 38 -0.22 -7.51 13.69
C GLN A 38 -0.58 -8.98 13.39
N GLY A 39 0.43 -9.85 13.18
CA GLY A 39 0.24 -11.25 12.81
C GLY A 39 -0.22 -11.45 11.37
N LEU A 40 0.01 -10.47 10.50
CA LEU A 40 -0.34 -10.50 9.08
C LEU A 40 0.88 -10.84 8.23
N ASP A 41 0.70 -11.66 7.22
CA ASP A 41 1.79 -12.11 6.35
C ASP A 41 2.00 -11.20 5.11
N THR A 42 2.91 -11.60 4.23
CA THR A 42 3.20 -10.83 2.99
C THR A 42 2.04 -10.87 1.99
N THR A 43 1.23 -11.94 2.01
CA THR A 43 0.00 -12.04 1.20
C THR A 43 -1.04 -11.06 1.71
N ASP A 44 -1.22 -10.96 3.03
CA ASP A 44 -2.12 -10.01 3.68
C ASP A 44 -1.71 -8.56 3.40
N LEU A 45 -0.41 -8.25 3.47
CA LEU A 45 0.15 -6.96 3.07
C LEU A 45 -0.28 -6.59 1.64
N VAL A 46 -0.02 -7.47 0.68
CA VAL A 46 -0.39 -7.20 -0.72
C VAL A 46 -1.90 -7.14 -0.89
N ALA A 47 -2.68 -8.00 -0.21
CA ALA A 47 -4.13 -8.00 -0.35
C ALA A 47 -4.79 -6.73 0.23
N LEU A 48 -4.29 -6.24 1.37
CA LEU A 48 -4.81 -5.05 2.05
C LEU A 48 -4.31 -3.74 1.44
N SER A 49 -3.09 -3.72 0.87
CA SER A 49 -2.51 -2.54 0.23
C SER A 49 -2.76 -2.45 -1.29
N ALA A 50 -2.79 -3.59 -2.01
CA ALA A 50 -2.85 -3.63 -3.48
C ALA A 50 -4.26 -3.89 -4.02
N ASN A 51 -5.30 -3.71 -3.21
CA ASN A 51 -6.66 -3.85 -3.72
C ASN A 51 -6.87 -2.91 -4.91
N LYS A 52 -7.77 -3.29 -5.81
CA LYS A 52 -7.91 -2.68 -7.12
C LYS A 52 -8.19 -1.16 -7.07
N CYS A 53 -8.54 -0.57 -5.91
CA CYS A 53 -8.83 0.87 -5.70
C CYS A 53 -8.91 1.39 -4.21
N ALA A 54 -8.39 0.79 -3.12
CA ALA A 54 -8.63 1.31 -1.73
C ALA A 54 -8.07 2.71 -1.54
N HIS A 55 -6.87 2.97 -2.06
CA HIS A 55 -6.26 4.30 -2.01
C HIS A 55 -6.85 5.26 -3.07
N SER A 56 -7.80 4.81 -3.90
CA SER A 56 -8.57 5.65 -4.84
C SER A 56 -10.01 5.91 -4.37
N PHE A 57 -10.67 4.97 -3.71
CA PHE A 57 -11.97 5.16 -3.05
C PHE A 57 -11.76 5.65 -1.60
N GLY A 58 -11.08 6.78 -1.49
CA GLY A 58 -10.79 7.49 -0.25
C GLY A 58 -9.91 8.70 -0.59
N ARG A 59 -10.34 9.92 -0.28
CA ARG A 59 -9.54 11.15 -0.51
C ARG A 59 -8.42 11.32 0.53
N SER A 60 -7.71 10.25 0.85
CA SER A 60 -6.82 10.21 2.03
C SER A 60 -5.36 10.55 1.73
N ALA A 61 -4.95 10.52 0.46
CA ALA A 61 -3.66 11.05 0.04
C ALA A 61 -3.73 12.58 -0.04
N HIS A 62 -3.51 13.26 1.09
CA HIS A 62 -3.23 14.69 1.07
C HIS A 62 -1.96 14.96 0.24
N CYS A 63 -1.91 16.08 -0.48
CA CYS A 63 -0.79 16.43 -1.37
C CYS A 63 0.58 16.26 -0.68
N LEU A 64 0.66 16.57 0.61
CA LEU A 64 1.86 16.42 1.44
C LEU A 64 2.55 15.05 1.31
N PHE A 65 1.79 13.96 1.15
CA PHE A 65 2.36 12.60 1.07
C PHE A 65 2.89 12.23 -0.32
N ILE A 66 2.62 13.05 -1.34
CA ILE A 66 3.08 12.83 -2.72
C ILE A 66 4.06 13.90 -3.20
N LEU A 67 4.18 15.03 -2.49
CA LEU A 67 5.09 16.14 -2.88
C LEU A 67 6.55 15.69 -3.00
N ASP A 68 7.02 14.83 -2.10
CA ASP A 68 8.38 14.29 -2.15
C ASP A 68 8.60 13.54 -3.47
N ARG A 69 7.66 12.65 -3.83
CA ARG A 69 7.68 11.88 -5.08
C ARG A 69 7.54 12.75 -6.33
N LEU A 70 6.90 13.92 -6.24
CA LEU A 70 6.70 14.81 -7.38
C LEU A 70 7.89 15.75 -7.65
N TYR A 71 8.63 16.16 -6.62
CA TYR A 71 9.59 17.26 -6.76
C TYR A 71 11.00 16.94 -6.25
N ASN A 72 11.17 16.12 -5.21
CA ASN A 72 12.45 15.92 -4.55
C ASN A 72 12.59 14.53 -3.92
N PHE A 73 12.37 13.49 -4.71
CA PHE A 73 12.29 12.13 -4.20
C PHE A 73 13.60 11.74 -3.53
N SER A 74 13.57 11.39 -2.24
CA SER A 74 14.77 11.02 -1.48
C SER A 74 15.90 12.08 -1.52
N GLY A 75 15.55 13.36 -1.68
CA GLY A 75 16.54 14.45 -1.71
C GLY A 75 17.30 14.62 -3.03
N THR A 76 16.89 13.97 -4.12
CA THR A 76 17.61 14.01 -5.40
C THR A 76 17.36 15.28 -6.25
N GLY A 77 16.45 16.15 -5.82
CA GLY A 77 15.96 17.31 -6.57
C GLY A 77 15.18 16.94 -7.83
N ARG A 78 14.67 15.70 -7.91
CA ARG A 78 13.98 15.15 -9.09
C ARG A 78 12.74 14.36 -8.67
N PRO A 79 11.74 14.21 -9.56
CA PRO A 79 10.60 13.33 -9.31
C PRO A 79 11.02 11.86 -9.20
N ASP A 80 10.23 11.06 -8.50
CA ASP A 80 10.38 9.62 -8.40
C ASP A 80 10.32 8.97 -9.79
N PRO A 81 11.38 8.27 -10.25
CA PRO A 81 11.43 7.65 -11.57
C PRO A 81 10.47 6.46 -11.74
N THR A 82 9.83 6.02 -10.65
CA THR A 82 8.81 4.99 -10.64
C THR A 82 7.39 5.53 -10.65
N LEU A 83 7.20 6.85 -10.76
CA LEU A 83 5.90 7.49 -10.92
C LEU A 83 5.61 7.79 -12.40
N ASP A 84 4.50 7.28 -12.93
CA ASP A 84 4.04 7.59 -14.29
C ASP A 84 3.64 9.06 -14.43
N THR A 85 4.10 9.72 -15.50
CA THR A 85 3.83 11.13 -15.83
C THR A 85 2.37 11.41 -16.24
N THR A 86 1.60 10.39 -16.61
CA THR A 86 0.17 10.48 -16.96
C THR A 86 -0.66 9.76 -15.88
N TYR A 87 -0.83 10.46 -14.76
CA TYR A 87 -1.60 9.97 -13.63
C TYR A 87 -3.11 10.01 -13.94
N ASN A 88 -3.64 8.93 -14.52
CA ASN A 88 -5.07 8.75 -14.74
C ASN A 88 -5.66 7.94 -13.58
N ASN A 89 -6.44 8.61 -12.73
CA ASN A 89 -7.24 7.98 -11.68
C ASN A 89 -8.13 6.87 -12.26
N CYS A 90 -8.01 5.67 -11.71
CA CYS A 90 -8.94 4.54 -11.92
C CYS A 90 -8.97 3.89 -13.31
N ALA A 91 -7.81 3.52 -13.87
CA ALA A 91 -7.74 2.61 -15.02
C ALA A 91 -6.97 1.31 -14.69
N LYS A 92 -7.71 0.32 -14.17
CA LYS A 92 -7.45 -1.14 -14.21
C LYS A 92 -6.11 -1.75 -13.69
N TYR A 93 -5.07 -1.01 -13.30
CA TYR A 93 -3.73 -1.60 -13.16
C TYR A 93 -2.81 -0.96 -12.10
N ALA A 94 -3.28 -0.74 -10.86
CA ALA A 94 -2.54 0.05 -9.86
C ALA A 94 -1.09 -0.41 -9.57
N PRO A 95 -0.75 -1.71 -9.51
CA PRO A 95 0.63 -2.09 -9.22
C PRO A 95 1.51 -2.21 -10.48
N LYS A 96 0.97 -2.71 -11.60
CA LYS A 96 1.75 -3.13 -12.78
C LYS A 96 2.32 -1.98 -13.60
N VAL A 97 1.75 -0.78 -13.47
CA VAL A 97 2.01 0.34 -14.40
C VAL A 97 2.75 1.48 -13.72
N LYS A 98 3.47 1.27 -12.61
CA LYS A 98 4.20 2.37 -11.94
C LYS A 98 3.26 3.55 -11.56
N LYS A 99 2.04 3.20 -11.18
CA LYS A 99 0.93 4.13 -10.90
C LYS A 99 0.47 4.10 -9.44
N GLY A 100 1.26 3.49 -8.54
CA GLY A 100 1.03 3.61 -7.11
C GLY A 100 1.09 5.09 -6.71
N LEU A 101 0.07 5.59 -6.02
CA LEU A 101 -0.01 7.00 -5.62
C LEU A 101 0.95 7.27 -4.45
N LEU A 102 0.93 6.40 -3.44
CA LEU A 102 1.85 6.46 -2.32
C LEU A 102 3.13 5.69 -2.64
N GLN A 103 4.25 6.08 -2.02
CA GLN A 103 5.51 5.35 -2.16
C GLN A 103 5.32 3.89 -1.73
N SER A 104 4.67 3.66 -0.58
CA SER A 104 4.36 2.33 -0.06
C SER A 104 3.63 1.43 -1.06
N ASP A 105 2.77 1.99 -1.90
CA ASP A 105 2.03 1.24 -2.92
C ASP A 105 2.96 0.78 -4.05
N GLN A 106 3.91 1.66 -4.41
CA GLN A 106 4.84 1.42 -5.51
C GLN A 106 5.95 0.43 -5.11
N GLU A 107 6.37 0.42 -3.85
CA GLU A 107 7.33 -0.55 -3.29
C GLU A 107 6.86 -2.00 -3.50
N LEU A 108 5.56 -2.29 -3.41
CA LEU A 108 5.03 -3.66 -3.58
C LEU A 108 5.32 -4.27 -4.97
N PHE A 109 5.59 -3.46 -5.98
CA PHE A 109 5.86 -3.91 -7.35
C PHE A 109 7.23 -3.47 -7.90
N SER A 110 7.77 -2.34 -7.45
CA SER A 110 9.00 -1.75 -8.01
C SER A 110 10.25 -1.99 -7.19
N THR A 111 10.17 -2.56 -5.99
CA THR A 111 11.36 -3.03 -5.28
C THR A 111 11.99 -4.21 -6.04
N PRO A 112 13.25 -4.11 -6.50
CA PRO A 112 13.90 -5.19 -7.27
C PRO A 112 13.96 -6.51 -6.47
N GLY A 113 13.52 -7.60 -7.09
CA GLY A 113 13.58 -8.94 -6.48
C GLY A 113 12.56 -9.19 -5.36
N ALA A 114 11.57 -8.30 -5.17
CA ALA A 114 10.56 -8.48 -4.14
C ALA A 114 9.67 -9.70 -4.39
N ASP A 115 9.46 -10.49 -3.34
CA ASP A 115 8.53 -11.63 -3.25
C ASP A 115 7.04 -11.22 -3.34
N THR A 116 6.74 -9.92 -3.22
CA THR A 116 5.40 -9.35 -3.45
C THR A 116 5.03 -9.30 -4.93
N ILE A 117 6.01 -9.23 -5.84
CA ILE A 117 5.77 -9.08 -7.29
C ILE A 117 4.90 -10.20 -7.86
N PRO A 118 5.15 -11.50 -7.59
CA PRO A 118 4.28 -12.59 -8.05
C PRO A 118 2.86 -12.49 -7.51
N ILE A 119 2.69 -12.08 -6.24
CA ILE A 119 1.38 -11.96 -5.58
C ILE A 119 0.58 -10.82 -6.23
N VAL A 120 1.24 -9.67 -6.43
CA VAL A 120 0.70 -8.53 -7.14
C VAL A 120 0.27 -8.91 -8.56
N ASN A 121 1.10 -9.67 -9.28
CA ASN A 121 0.80 -10.14 -10.62
C ASN A 121 -0.43 -11.05 -10.66
N LYS A 122 -0.54 -11.95 -9.67
CA LYS A 122 -1.67 -12.86 -9.48
C LYS A 122 -2.97 -12.11 -9.22
N PHE A 123 -3.01 -11.22 -8.23
CA PHE A 123 -4.23 -10.46 -7.90
C PHE A 123 -4.64 -9.48 -9.01
N SER A 124 -3.66 -8.95 -9.75
CA SER A 124 -3.95 -8.13 -10.92
C SER A 124 -4.55 -8.93 -12.09
N GLY A 125 -4.18 -10.20 -12.25
CA GLY A 125 -4.66 -11.07 -13.33
C GLY A 125 -5.95 -11.82 -12.99
N ASP A 126 -6.21 -12.07 -11.71
CA ASP A 126 -7.32 -12.88 -11.23
C ASP A 126 -8.05 -12.17 -10.09
N GLN A 127 -9.14 -11.50 -10.45
CA GLN A 127 -10.01 -10.79 -9.50
C GLN A 127 -10.71 -11.76 -8.53
N ILE A 128 -10.93 -13.02 -8.92
CA ILE A 128 -11.53 -14.02 -8.04
C ILE A 128 -10.51 -14.50 -7.00
N ALA A 129 -9.25 -14.70 -7.40
CA ALA A 129 -8.18 -15.01 -6.45
C ALA A 129 -7.97 -13.89 -5.42
N PHE A 130 -8.14 -12.62 -5.83
CA PHE A 130 -8.11 -11.48 -4.93
C PHE A 130 -9.29 -11.48 -3.95
N LEU A 131 -10.52 -11.67 -4.45
CA LEU A 131 -11.74 -11.63 -3.62
C LEU A 131 -11.88 -12.81 -2.66
N LYS A 132 -11.23 -13.95 -2.94
CA LYS A 132 -11.24 -15.13 -2.07
C LYS A 132 -10.45 -14.97 -0.76
N LEU A 133 -9.68 -13.89 -0.62
CA LEU A 133 -8.92 -13.56 0.60
C LEU A 133 -9.70 -12.68 1.59
N GLN A 134 -10.93 -12.26 1.25
CA GLN A 134 -11.81 -11.44 2.10
C GLN A 134 -13.01 -12.24 2.62
#